data_AF-A0A510JYF8-F1
#
_entry.id   AF-A0A510JYF8-F1
#
_cell.length_a   1.000
_cell.length_b   1.000
_cell.length_c   1.000
_cell.angle_alpha   90.00
_cell.angle_beta   90.00
_cell.angle_gamma   90.00
#
_symmetry.space_group_name_H-M   'P 1'
#
loop_
_entity.id
_entity.type
_entity.pdbx_description
1 polymer ?
#
loop_
_entity_poly.entity_id
_entity_poly.type
_entity_poly.pdbx_seq_one_letter_code
_entity_poly.pdbx_strand_id
1 'polypeptide(L)'
;MKKFILSMLLIMGINSFSMYSNLISSEEIIINSGWCSGRGGFLQKAENGGIMRIHEKCVIDGEDFYGVITTYHGFDRLRLSKPVSDSKRIYFEPGSRVIMNVYDTSDGYYVAFQYFGNVDIR
;
A
#
# COMPACT_ATOMS: atom_id res chain seq x y z
N MET A 1 5.85 -7.97 49.97
CA MET A 1 6.70 -7.89 48.75
C MET A 1 6.54 -9.18 47.95
N LYS A 2 5.68 -9.17 46.93
CA LYS A 2 5.48 -10.30 46.01
C LYS A 2 5.92 -9.85 44.62
N LYS A 3 6.81 -10.63 44.03
CA LYS A 3 7.46 -10.44 42.73
C LYS A 3 6.38 -10.49 41.64
N PHE A 4 6.14 -9.37 40.95
CA PHE A 4 5.36 -9.39 39.72
C PHE A 4 6.28 -9.73 38.56
N ILE A 5 5.86 -10.76 37.86
CA ILE A 5 6.54 -11.44 36.77
C ILE A 5 6.75 -10.47 35.61
N LEU A 6 8.03 -10.19 35.36
CA LEU A 6 8.56 -9.75 34.07
C LEU A 6 8.18 -10.78 32.99
N SER A 7 7.98 -10.32 31.76
CA SER A 7 7.89 -11.10 30.51
C SER A 7 6.50 -11.58 30.07
N MET A 8 5.70 -10.63 29.60
CA MET A 8 4.81 -10.81 28.45
C MET A 8 4.63 -9.41 27.84
N LEU A 9 5.67 -8.78 27.30
CA LEU A 9 6.15 -9.05 25.94
C LEU A 9 4.97 -9.23 24.97
N LEU A 10 4.00 -8.32 25.06
CA LEU A 10 3.08 -8.01 23.97
C LEU A 10 3.83 -7.17 22.92
N ILE A 11 4.92 -7.74 22.39
CA ILE A 11 5.34 -7.46 21.02
C ILE A 11 4.31 -8.21 20.18
N MET A 12 3.12 -7.62 20.01
CA MET A 12 2.24 -8.03 18.92
C MET A 12 3.05 -7.83 17.65
N GLY A 13 3.32 -8.96 17.00
CA GLY A 13 4.45 -9.12 16.10
C GLY A 13 4.46 -8.06 15.01
N ILE A 14 5.46 -7.19 15.09
CA ILE A 14 6.19 -6.69 13.91
C ILE A 14 7.08 -7.86 13.45
N ASN A 15 6.49 -9.02 13.22
CA ASN A 15 7.16 -10.11 12.54
C ASN A 15 6.83 -9.91 11.08
N SER A 16 7.75 -9.23 10.41
CA SER A 16 8.20 -9.66 9.09
C SER A 16 7.06 -10.09 8.17
N PHE A 17 6.47 -9.13 7.45
CA PHE A 17 5.86 -9.41 6.15
C PHE A 17 6.96 -9.89 5.19
N SER A 18 7.52 -11.05 5.48
CA SER A 18 8.18 -11.93 4.53
C SER A 18 7.15 -12.99 4.21
N MET A 19 6.00 -12.56 3.66
CA MET A 19 5.20 -13.49 2.88
C MET A 19 6.12 -13.93 1.75
N TYR A 20 6.34 -15.24 1.61
CA TYR A 20 6.86 -15.81 0.37
C TYR A 20 5.78 -15.60 -0.70
N SER A 21 5.64 -14.36 -1.14
CA SER A 21 4.67 -13.92 -2.12
C SER A 21 5.25 -14.26 -3.48
N ASN A 22 4.73 -15.31 -4.12
CA ASN A 22 5.15 -15.67 -5.46
C ASN A 22 4.56 -14.64 -6.43
N LEU A 23 5.40 -13.81 -7.03
CA LEU A 23 4.95 -12.91 -8.10
C LEU A 23 4.43 -13.76 -9.26
N ILE A 24 3.14 -13.66 -9.55
CA ILE A 24 2.48 -14.41 -10.61
C ILE A 24 2.47 -13.61 -11.90
N SER A 25 2.11 -12.33 -11.81
CA SER A 25 2.06 -11.42 -12.93
C SER A 25 2.60 -10.05 -12.55
N SER A 26 3.25 -9.40 -13.50
CA SER A 26 3.71 -8.01 -13.43
C SER A 26 3.41 -7.36 -14.77
N GLU A 27 2.53 -6.37 -14.75
CA GLU A 27 2.04 -5.71 -15.95
C GLU A 27 2.10 -4.20 -15.78
N GLU A 28 2.49 -3.49 -16.84
CA GLU A 28 2.33 -2.05 -16.88
C GLU A 28 0.94 -1.72 -17.40
N ILE A 29 0.19 -0.93 -16.64
CA ILE A 29 -1.13 -0.43 -17.03
C ILE A 29 -1.14 1.10 -17.02
N ILE A 30 -2.06 1.68 -17.79
CA ILE A 30 -2.34 3.11 -17.78
C ILE A 30 -3.59 3.33 -16.94
N ILE A 31 -3.49 4.14 -15.87
CA ILE A 31 -4.64 4.52 -15.07
C ILE A 31 -5.32 5.72 -15.74
N ASN A 32 -6.49 5.51 -16.32
CA ASN A 32 -7.32 6.56 -16.90
C ASN A 32 -8.16 7.27 -15.83
N SER A 33 -8.56 6.53 -14.80
CA SER A 33 -9.22 7.06 -13.61
C SER A 33 -8.93 6.15 -12.43
N GLY A 34 -8.56 6.70 -11.28
CA GLY A 34 -8.44 5.85 -10.12
C GLY A 34 -8.18 6.58 -8.82
N TRP A 35 -8.49 5.90 -7.72
CA TRP A 35 -8.22 6.39 -6.38
C TRP A 35 -8.02 5.23 -5.41
N CYS A 36 -7.26 5.48 -4.36
CA CYS A 36 -7.16 4.59 -3.20
C CYS A 36 -7.73 5.27 -1.95
N SER A 37 -8.27 4.47 -1.03
CA SER A 37 -8.77 4.96 0.25
C SER A 37 -7.66 5.62 1.07
N GLY A 38 -7.97 6.72 1.74
CA GLY A 38 -7.10 7.29 2.77
C GLY A 38 -6.92 6.33 3.96
N ARG A 39 -7.99 5.56 4.24
CA ARG A 39 -7.98 4.46 5.21
C ARG A 39 -6.99 3.37 4.82
N GLY A 40 -6.22 2.95 5.82
CA GLY A 40 -5.01 2.16 5.68
C GLY A 40 -3.86 2.88 6.38
N GLY A 41 -2.64 2.69 5.91
CA GLY A 41 -1.48 3.23 6.63
C GLY A 41 -0.21 3.31 5.80
N PHE A 42 0.68 4.21 6.23
CA PHE A 42 2.08 4.15 5.85
C PHE A 42 2.69 2.86 6.41
N LEU A 43 3.37 2.10 5.55
CA LEU A 43 4.09 0.90 5.93
C LEU A 43 5.56 1.25 6.20
N GLN A 44 6.26 1.65 5.14
CA GLN A 44 7.69 1.94 5.19
C GLN A 44 8.14 2.74 3.96
N LYS A 45 9.38 3.21 4.00
CA LYS A 45 10.09 3.68 2.81
C LYS A 45 10.70 2.47 2.10
N ALA A 46 10.37 2.26 0.83
CA ALA A 46 10.95 1.20 0.02
C ALA A 46 12.44 1.47 -0.26
N GLU A 47 13.22 0.42 -0.50
CA GLU A 47 14.66 0.51 -0.78
C GLU A 47 14.97 1.38 -2.01
N ASN A 48 14.09 1.34 -3.02
CA ASN A 48 14.16 2.19 -4.22
C ASN A 48 13.70 3.64 -3.97
N GLY A 49 13.49 4.05 -2.72
CA GLY A 49 13.17 5.42 -2.33
C GLY A 49 11.68 5.80 -2.41
N GLY A 50 10.81 4.86 -2.79
CA GLY A 50 9.36 5.02 -2.79
C GLY A 50 8.76 5.03 -1.38
N ILE A 51 7.51 5.50 -1.26
CA ILE A 51 6.74 5.44 -0.03
C ILE A 51 5.68 4.36 -0.16
N MET A 52 5.74 3.33 0.68
CA MET A 52 4.78 2.22 0.66
C MET A 52 3.62 2.51 1.61
N ARG A 53 2.40 2.36 1.10
CA ARG A 53 1.19 2.39 1.89
C ARG A 53 0.31 1.18 1.60
N ILE A 54 -0.39 0.72 2.61
CA ILE A 54 -1.53 -0.18 2.45
C ILE A 54 -2.82 0.64 2.37
N HIS A 55 -3.72 0.23 1.49
CA HIS A 55 -5.05 0.78 1.29
C HIS A 55 -6.08 -0.33 1.46
N GLU A 56 -7.18 -0.04 2.15
CA GLU A 56 -8.29 -1.00 2.24
C GLU A 56 -8.96 -1.23 0.88
N LYS A 57 -9.09 -0.16 0.09
CA LYS A 57 -9.70 -0.21 -1.23
C LYS A 57 -8.99 0.71 -2.21
N CYS A 58 -8.80 0.24 -3.44
CA CYS A 58 -8.50 1.08 -4.60
C CYS A 58 -9.53 0.81 -5.69
N VAL A 59 -9.88 1.84 -6.46
CA VAL A 59 -10.68 1.72 -7.68
C VAL A 59 -9.79 2.19 -8.83
N ILE A 60 -9.51 1.31 -9.78
CA ILE A 60 -8.66 1.60 -10.95
C ILE A 60 -9.45 1.29 -12.20
N ASP A 61 -9.65 2.28 -13.06
CA ASP A 61 -10.41 2.17 -14.31
C ASP A 61 -11.79 1.52 -14.17
N GLY A 62 -12.43 1.73 -13.01
CA GLY A 62 -13.74 1.19 -12.67
C GLY A 62 -13.71 -0.15 -11.95
N GLU A 63 -12.55 -0.80 -11.83
CA GLU A 63 -12.38 -2.06 -11.13
C GLU A 63 -12.01 -1.87 -9.65
N ASP A 64 -12.61 -2.68 -8.79
CA ASP A 64 -12.40 -2.65 -7.35
C ASP A 64 -11.29 -3.61 -6.92
N PHE A 65 -10.32 -3.10 -6.16
CA PHE A 65 -9.24 -3.86 -5.54
C PHE A 65 -9.24 -3.64 -4.03
N TYR A 66 -8.96 -4.68 -3.25
CA TYR A 66 -9.00 -4.63 -1.78
C TYR A 66 -7.65 -5.05 -1.19
N GLY A 67 -7.26 -4.46 -0.05
CA GLY A 67 -6.00 -4.79 0.63
C GLY A 67 -4.75 -4.49 -0.21
N VAL A 68 -4.75 -3.36 -0.92
CA VAL A 68 -3.74 -3.03 -1.94
C VAL A 68 -2.54 -2.34 -1.32
N ILE A 69 -1.34 -2.79 -1.67
CA ILE A 69 -0.09 -2.10 -1.32
C ILE A 69 0.33 -1.21 -2.48
N THR A 70 0.40 0.10 -2.28
CA THR A 70 0.90 1.03 -3.30
C THR A 70 2.22 1.63 -2.86
N THR A 71 3.23 1.52 -3.73
CA THR A 71 4.52 2.20 -3.60
C THR A 71 4.50 3.44 -4.49
N TYR A 72 4.52 4.61 -3.86
CA TYR A 72 4.48 5.90 -4.52
C TYR A 72 5.89 6.44 -4.77
N HIS A 73 6.21 6.74 -6.02
CA HIS A 73 7.50 7.30 -6.48
C HIS A 73 7.42 8.76 -6.92
N GLY A 74 6.21 9.30 -7.10
CA GLY A 74 5.99 10.68 -7.54
C GLY A 74 6.61 11.75 -6.64
N PHE A 75 6.57 13.00 -7.11
CA PHE A 75 7.21 14.15 -6.44
C PHE A 75 6.68 14.35 -5.01
N ASP A 76 5.37 14.26 -4.84
CA ASP A 76 4.67 14.51 -3.58
C ASP A 76 4.63 13.31 -2.61
N ARG A 77 5.37 12.23 -2.91
CA ARG A 77 5.29 10.97 -2.14
C ARG A 77 5.56 11.14 -0.64
N LEU A 78 6.35 12.11 -0.22
CA LEU A 78 6.64 12.34 1.21
C LEU A 78 5.42 12.79 2.00
N ARG A 79 4.40 13.39 1.35
CA ARG A 79 3.13 13.71 2.03
C ARG A 79 2.38 12.44 2.43
N LEU A 80 2.61 11.36 1.68
CA LEU A 80 2.03 10.04 1.89
C LEU A 80 2.75 9.22 2.97
N SER A 81 3.82 9.73 3.58
CA SER A 81 4.34 9.10 4.81
C SER A 81 3.57 9.52 6.06
N LYS A 82 2.74 10.56 5.97
CA LYS A 82 1.89 11.06 7.06
C LYS A 82 0.53 10.34 7.08
N PRO A 83 -0.18 10.36 8.23
CA PRO A 83 -1.56 9.90 8.28
C PRO A 83 -2.45 10.65 7.27
N VAL A 84 -3.37 9.93 6.64
CA VAL A 84 -4.40 10.48 5.77
C VAL A 84 -5.73 10.10 6.41
N SER A 85 -6.69 11.04 6.49
CA SER A 85 -8.00 10.76 7.07
C SER A 85 -8.70 9.60 6.35
N ASP A 86 -9.36 8.73 7.11
CA ASP A 86 -10.17 7.62 6.59
C ASP A 86 -11.26 8.07 5.61
N SER A 87 -11.78 9.28 5.79
CA SER A 87 -12.82 9.85 4.93
C SER A 87 -12.29 10.35 3.58
N LYS A 88 -10.96 10.48 3.43
CA LYS A 88 -10.33 11.03 2.24
C LYS A 88 -9.98 9.94 1.23
N ARG A 89 -9.76 10.35 -0.01
CA ARG A 89 -9.30 9.51 -1.11
C ARG A 89 -8.03 10.11 -1.71
N ILE A 90 -7.16 9.23 -2.17
CA ILE A 90 -5.90 9.55 -2.83
C ILE A 90 -6.08 9.22 -4.30
N TYR A 91 -6.29 10.25 -5.11
CA TYR A 91 -6.55 10.13 -6.53
C TYR A 91 -5.24 10.05 -7.30
N PHE A 92 -5.19 9.13 -8.25
CA PHE A 92 -4.12 9.04 -9.23
C PHE A 92 -4.36 10.05 -10.34
N GLU A 93 -3.29 10.64 -10.86
CA GLU A 93 -3.33 11.49 -12.04
C GLU A 93 -3.73 10.66 -13.29
N PRO A 94 -4.80 11.03 -14.02
CA PRO A 94 -5.21 10.34 -15.25
C PRO A 94 -4.09 10.25 -16.29
N GLY A 95 -4.01 9.13 -17.01
CA GLY A 95 -2.97 8.84 -18.00
C GLY A 95 -1.63 8.41 -17.39
N SER A 96 -1.56 8.25 -16.06
CA SER A 96 -0.34 7.81 -15.38
C SER A 96 -0.05 6.34 -15.61
N ARG A 97 1.24 6.02 -15.73
CA ARG A 97 1.75 4.64 -15.78
C ARG A 97 1.88 4.08 -14.37
N VAL A 98 1.45 2.84 -14.18
CA VAL A 98 1.63 2.07 -12.95
C VAL A 98 2.06 0.65 -13.31
N ILE A 99 2.95 0.07 -12.52
CA ILE A 99 3.23 -1.37 -12.60
C ILE A 99 2.33 -2.06 -11.59
N MET A 100 1.44 -2.92 -12.05
CA MET A 100 0.61 -3.78 -11.25
C MET A 100 1.29 -5.13 -11.08
N ASN A 101 1.53 -5.52 -9.84
CA ASN A 101 2.05 -6.82 -9.47
C ASN A 101 0.95 -7.62 -8.77
N VAL A 102 0.74 -8.85 -9.21
CA VAL A 102 -0.15 -9.81 -8.57
C VAL A 102 0.68 -10.89 -7.92
N TYR A 103 0.47 -11.09 -6.62
CA TYR A 103 1.18 -12.07 -5.83
C TYR A 103 0.25 -13.19 -5.38
N ASP A 104 0.72 -14.43 -5.48
CA ASP A 104 0.09 -15.59 -4.85
C ASP A 104 0.52 -15.67 -3.40
N THR A 105 -0.43 -15.96 -2.54
CA THR A 105 -0.22 -16.10 -1.10
C THR A 105 -1.08 -17.23 -0.56
N SER A 106 -0.77 -17.73 0.64
CA SER A 106 -1.53 -18.83 1.25
C SER A 106 -3.04 -18.52 1.40
N ASP A 107 -3.38 -17.23 1.46
CA ASP A 107 -4.71 -16.74 1.80
C ASP A 107 -5.43 -16.15 0.56
N GLY A 108 -4.82 -16.22 -0.63
CA GLY A 108 -5.37 -15.72 -1.89
C GLY A 108 -4.39 -14.82 -2.66
N TYR A 109 -4.95 -13.97 -3.52
CA TYR A 109 -4.16 -13.04 -4.34
C TYR A 109 -4.06 -11.65 -3.71
N TYR A 110 -2.88 -11.07 -3.76
CA TYR A 110 -2.64 -9.68 -3.37
C TYR A 110 -2.19 -8.85 -4.56
N VAL A 111 -2.71 -7.64 -4.66
CA VAL A 111 -2.33 -6.66 -5.68
C VAL A 111 -1.44 -5.61 -5.06
N ALA A 112 -0.32 -5.32 -5.72
CA ALA A 112 0.52 -4.19 -5.39
C ALA A 112 0.76 -3.29 -6.60
N PHE A 113 0.80 -1.99 -6.37
CA PHE A 113 1.05 -0.98 -7.40
C PHE A 113 2.41 -0.30 -7.18
N GLN A 114 3.19 -0.12 -8.24
CA GLN A 114 4.31 0.83 -8.29
C GLN A 114 3.85 2.04 -9.11
N TYR A 115 3.56 3.14 -8.43
CA TYR A 115 2.97 4.33 -9.02
C TYR A 115 3.98 5.48 -9.11
N PHE A 116 4.13 6.06 -10.31
CA PHE A 116 5.17 7.05 -10.60
C PHE A 116 4.65 8.47 -10.81
N GLY A 117 3.33 8.67 -10.86
CA GLY A 117 2.69 9.97 -11.08
C GLY A 117 2.46 10.78 -9.81
N ASN A 118 1.81 11.94 -9.97
CA ASN A 118 1.38 12.76 -8.84
C ASN A 118 0.07 12.23 -8.25
N VAL A 119 -0.20 12.61 -7.01
CA VAL A 119 -1.47 12.27 -6.35
C VAL A 119 -2.17 13.51 -5.84
N ASP A 120 -3.50 13.42 -5.76
CA ASP A 120 -4.32 14.43 -5.12
C ASP A 120 -5.14 13.82 -3.97
N ILE A 121 -5.10 14.45 -2.79
CA ILE A 121 -5.74 13.93 -1.58
C ILE A 121 -6.96 14.78 -1.25
N ARG A 122 -8.16 14.24 -1.50
CA ARG A 122 -9.44 14.94 -1.33
C ARG A 122 -10.27 14.33 -0.22
#